data_AF-A0A2A8BN35-F1
#
_entry.id   AF-A0A2A8BN35-F1
#
_cell.length_a   1.000
_cell.length_b   1.000
_cell.length_c   1.000
_cell.angle_alpha   90.00
_cell.angle_beta   90.00
_cell.angle_gamma   90.00
#
_symmetry.space_group_name_H-M   'P 1'
#
loop_
_entity.id
_entity.type
_entity.pdbx_description
1 polymer ?
#
loop_
_entity_poly.entity_id
_entity_poly.type
_entity_poly.pdbx_seq_one_letter_code
_entity_poly.pdbx_strand_id
1 'polypeptide(L)'
;MEQENPSRSIPQQIQREVRQRCGFGCVICGFPIYDYDHMKEWSKVKEHIAEDITLLCPEHHREVTSGILPREVVIKANESPFNLRQGHSKPMGLYYAGDTCEFLIGGNQFTMDSPQGVAGQMAPIMVDGMPLLNFIFIDGHLLLNVQLYDENNEVILYIKENQLVYGIETWDIQMVGKTLTIREKARKILVNMTFETPNKVIIDKARLLFNGAEILIKKNVMLIGNDVCHIQGTTFSNIPIGVCIGNNPYTASVGVYLTHVNRYLKQSDEASELEKDILNETLKTQ
;
A
#
# COMPACT_ATOMS: atom_id res chain seq x y z
N MET A 1 36.75 -28.64 -7.42
CA MET A 1 35.91 -27.56 -7.97
C MET A 1 34.49 -27.90 -7.59
N GLU A 2 34.03 -27.42 -6.44
CA GLU A 2 32.62 -27.51 -6.04
C GLU A 2 31.83 -26.63 -7.00
N GLN A 3 30.94 -27.25 -7.78
CA GLN A 3 29.96 -26.53 -8.58
C GLN A 3 29.00 -25.85 -7.60
N GLU A 4 29.03 -24.52 -7.57
CA GLU A 4 28.10 -23.70 -6.81
C GLU A 4 26.66 -24.04 -7.25
N ASN A 5 25.89 -24.57 -6.30
CA ASN A 5 24.48 -24.89 -6.47
C ASN A 5 23.72 -23.55 -6.57
N PRO A 6 23.11 -23.17 -7.72
CA PRO A 6 22.42 -21.89 -7.83
C PRO A 6 21.32 -21.86 -6.78
N SER A 7 21.35 -20.81 -5.94
CA SER A 7 20.41 -20.64 -4.83
C SER A 7 18.98 -20.75 -5.37
N ARG A 8 18.08 -21.45 -4.65
CA ARG A 8 16.64 -21.57 -5.00
C ARG A 8 15.89 -20.22 -5.03
N SER A 9 16.55 -19.11 -4.69
CA SER A 9 15.98 -17.78 -4.62
C SER A 9 16.06 -17.08 -5.96
N ILE A 10 14.90 -16.73 -6.53
CA ILE A 10 14.80 -15.94 -7.75
C ILE A 10 15.41 -14.54 -7.47
N PRO A 11 16.35 -14.04 -8.28
CA PRO A 11 16.89 -12.69 -8.13
C PRO A 11 15.81 -11.61 -8.09
N GLN A 12 15.97 -10.58 -7.25
CA GLN A 12 14.96 -9.53 -7.07
C GLN A 12 14.58 -8.81 -8.38
N GLN A 13 15.54 -8.63 -9.28
CA GLN A 13 15.29 -8.02 -10.59
C GLN A 13 14.32 -8.86 -11.43
N ILE A 14 14.53 -10.18 -11.47
CA ILE A 14 13.66 -11.13 -12.18
C ILE A 14 12.30 -11.17 -11.50
N GLN A 15 12.25 -11.23 -10.17
CA GLN A 15 10.98 -11.20 -9.43
C GLN A 15 10.14 -9.96 -9.79
N ARG A 16 10.76 -8.78 -9.86
CA ARG A 16 10.08 -7.53 -10.24
C ARG A 16 9.58 -7.57 -11.68
N GLU A 17 10.42 -8.02 -12.61
CA GLU A 17 10.04 -8.16 -14.01
C GLU A 17 8.83 -9.07 -14.18
N VAL A 18 8.82 -10.21 -13.50
CA VAL A 18 7.67 -11.13 -13.47
C VAL A 18 6.44 -10.44 -12.89
N ARG A 19 6.56 -9.71 -11.77
CA ARG A 19 5.43 -8.97 -11.17
C ARG A 19 4.83 -7.96 -12.13
N GLN A 20 5.66 -7.12 -12.74
CA GLN A 20 5.23 -6.11 -13.71
C GLN A 20 4.51 -6.77 -14.89
N ARG A 21 5.11 -7.82 -15.47
CA ARG A 21 4.52 -8.56 -16.58
C ARG A 21 3.19 -9.22 -16.20
N CYS A 22 3.06 -9.76 -15.00
CA CYS A 22 1.85 -10.43 -14.52
C CYS A 22 0.76 -9.46 -14.00
N GLY A 23 1.03 -8.14 -13.95
CA GLY A 23 0.10 -7.16 -13.38
C GLY A 23 -0.04 -7.27 -11.85
N PHE A 24 1.04 -7.63 -11.16
CA PHE A 24 1.16 -7.65 -9.70
C PHE A 24 0.19 -8.58 -8.97
N GLY A 25 -0.26 -9.65 -9.61
CA GLY A 25 -1.15 -10.63 -8.97
C GLY A 25 -1.17 -11.94 -9.73
N CYS A 26 -1.98 -12.89 -9.27
CA CYS A 26 -2.18 -14.14 -9.98
C CYS A 26 -2.62 -13.88 -11.42
N VAL A 27 -1.94 -14.48 -12.41
CA VAL A 27 -2.26 -14.25 -13.82
C VAL A 27 -3.67 -14.71 -14.22
N ILE A 28 -4.24 -15.66 -13.47
CA ILE A 28 -5.57 -16.23 -13.74
C ILE A 28 -6.70 -15.36 -13.18
N CYS A 29 -6.60 -14.99 -11.90
CA CYS A 29 -7.70 -14.33 -11.19
C CYS A 29 -7.36 -12.97 -10.59
N GLY A 30 -6.11 -12.53 -10.67
CA GLY A 30 -5.70 -11.21 -10.21
C GLY A 30 -5.45 -11.04 -8.71
N PHE A 31 -5.49 -12.14 -7.94
CA PHE A 31 -5.39 -12.06 -6.48
C PHE A 31 -4.02 -11.51 -6.01
N PRO A 32 -3.98 -10.59 -5.03
CA PRO A 32 -2.74 -9.94 -4.58
C PRO A 32 -1.71 -10.84 -3.90
N ILE A 33 -2.14 -11.93 -3.25
CA ILE A 33 -1.23 -12.89 -2.63
C ILE A 33 -0.93 -13.99 -3.63
N TYR A 34 0.36 -14.20 -3.90
CA TYR A 34 0.83 -15.14 -4.91
C TYR A 34 2.18 -15.76 -4.55
N ASP A 35 2.47 -16.86 -5.23
CA ASP A 35 3.75 -17.54 -5.30
C ASP A 35 4.33 -17.42 -6.72
N TYR A 36 5.67 -17.49 -6.82
CA TYR A 36 6.35 -17.59 -8.11
C TYR A 36 6.34 -19.04 -8.58
N ASP A 37 5.65 -19.29 -9.69
CA ASP A 37 5.51 -20.62 -10.28
C ASP A 37 6.39 -20.73 -11.52
N HIS A 38 7.12 -21.84 -11.65
CA HIS A 38 7.89 -22.12 -12.86
C HIS A 38 6.99 -22.83 -13.86
N MET A 39 6.71 -22.18 -15.00
CA MET A 39 5.84 -22.72 -16.06
C MET A 39 6.49 -23.89 -16.80
N LYS A 40 7.83 -23.97 -16.82
CA LYS A 40 8.59 -25.16 -17.23
C LYS A 40 9.09 -25.91 -15.99
N GLU A 41 9.11 -27.24 -16.05
CA GLU A 41 9.62 -28.05 -14.93
C GLU A 41 11.07 -27.64 -14.58
N TRP A 42 11.27 -27.19 -13.34
CA TRP A 42 12.58 -26.80 -12.79
C TRP A 42 13.66 -27.88 -12.99
N SER A 43 13.25 -29.16 -13.00
CA SER A 43 14.10 -30.32 -13.21
C SER A 43 14.83 -30.32 -14.57
N LYS A 44 14.36 -29.55 -15.56
CA LYS A 44 14.91 -29.51 -16.92
C LYS A 44 15.74 -28.27 -17.25
N VAL A 45 15.50 -27.12 -16.61
CA VAL A 45 16.07 -25.82 -17.04
C VAL A 45 17.15 -25.29 -16.10
N LYS A 46 17.06 -25.50 -14.78
CA LYS A 46 18.04 -25.06 -13.76
C LYS A 46 18.55 -23.60 -13.88
N GLU A 47 17.80 -22.75 -14.57
CA GLU A 47 18.10 -21.34 -14.78
C GLU A 47 16.84 -20.52 -14.45
N HIS A 48 17.01 -19.37 -13.81
CA HIS A 48 15.91 -18.43 -13.58
C HIS A 48 15.82 -17.49 -14.79
N ILE A 49 14.91 -17.80 -15.71
CA ILE A 49 14.56 -16.97 -16.87
C ILE A 49 13.19 -16.38 -16.59
N ALA A 50 13.04 -15.05 -16.65
CA ALA A 50 11.81 -14.35 -16.27
C ALA A 50 10.60 -14.86 -17.06
N GLU A 51 10.81 -15.16 -18.35
CA GLU A 51 9.85 -15.71 -19.30
C GLU A 51 9.25 -17.06 -18.85
N ASP A 52 9.99 -17.83 -18.04
CA ASP A 52 9.58 -19.17 -17.59
C ASP A 52 8.94 -19.17 -16.19
N ILE A 53 8.81 -18.00 -15.55
CA ILE A 53 8.25 -17.85 -14.20
C ILE A 53 6.99 -17.00 -14.28
N THR A 54 5.90 -17.38 -13.62
CA THR A 54 4.66 -16.60 -13.53
C THR A 54 4.19 -16.44 -12.08
N LEU A 55 3.08 -15.73 -11.88
CA LEU A 55 2.46 -15.53 -10.57
C LEU A 55 1.15 -16.32 -10.46
N LEU A 56 1.04 -17.16 -9.44
CA LEU A 56 -0.19 -17.88 -9.11
C LEU A 56 -0.57 -17.65 -7.65
N CYS A 57 -1.86 -17.46 -7.37
CA CYS A 57 -2.33 -17.44 -5.98
C CYS A 57 -2.23 -18.85 -5.37
N PRO A 58 -2.24 -18.99 -4.03
CA PRO A 58 -2.11 -20.29 -3.37
C PRO A 58 -3.13 -21.34 -3.84
N GLU A 59 -4.32 -20.90 -4.25
CA GLU A 59 -5.37 -21.75 -4.82
C GLU A 59 -4.97 -22.30 -6.19
N HIS A 60 -4.78 -21.46 -7.20
CA HIS A 60 -4.40 -21.91 -8.54
C HIS A 60 -3.04 -22.62 -8.56
N HIS A 61 -2.08 -22.20 -7.73
CA HIS A 61 -0.79 -22.89 -7.61
C HIS A 61 -0.96 -24.34 -7.17
N ARG A 62 -1.86 -24.58 -6.19
CA ARG A 62 -2.19 -25.92 -5.72
C ARG A 62 -2.90 -26.74 -6.80
N GLU A 63 -3.87 -26.16 -7.50
CA GLU A 63 -4.60 -26.85 -8.58
C GLU A 63 -3.68 -27.28 -9.73
N VAL A 64 -2.69 -26.46 -10.06
CA VAL A 64 -1.70 -26.82 -11.08
C VAL A 64 -0.77 -27.92 -10.57
N THR A 65 -0.32 -27.82 -9.31
CA THR A 65 0.54 -28.84 -8.69
C THR A 65 -0.16 -30.20 -8.56
N SER A 66 -1.48 -30.21 -8.32
CA SER A 66 -2.29 -31.44 -8.25
C SER A 66 -2.74 -31.97 -9.60
N GLY A 67 -2.47 -31.26 -10.70
CA GLY A 67 -2.88 -31.63 -12.05
C GLY A 67 -4.36 -31.37 -12.37
N ILE A 68 -5.08 -30.66 -11.50
CA ILE A 68 -6.48 -30.25 -11.73
C ILE A 68 -6.56 -29.14 -12.77
N LEU A 69 -5.64 -28.16 -12.67
CA LEU A 69 -5.54 -27.05 -13.59
C LEU A 69 -4.39 -27.30 -14.59
N PRO A 70 -4.68 -27.49 -15.90
CA PRO A 70 -3.64 -27.78 -16.88
C PRO A 70 -2.64 -26.61 -17.03
N ARG A 71 -1.36 -26.95 -17.22
CA ARG A 71 -0.27 -25.96 -17.40
C ARG A 71 -0.50 -25.05 -18.61
N GLU A 72 -1.14 -25.56 -19.66
CA GLU A 72 -1.50 -24.78 -20.85
C GLU A 72 -2.46 -23.63 -20.53
N VAL A 73 -3.33 -23.78 -19.53
CA VAL A 73 -4.22 -22.70 -19.08
C VAL A 73 -3.41 -21.60 -18.40
N VAL A 74 -2.43 -21.97 -17.58
CA VAL A 74 -1.51 -21.02 -16.93
C VAL A 74 -0.70 -20.23 -17.96
N ILE A 75 -0.14 -20.92 -18.96
CA ILE A 75 0.66 -20.29 -20.03
C ILE A 75 -0.19 -19.27 -20.79
N LYS A 76 -1.41 -19.64 -21.21
CA LYS A 76 -2.34 -18.73 -21.87
C LYS A 76 -2.72 -17.53 -20.99
N ALA A 77 -2.94 -17.75 -19.69
CA ALA A 77 -3.22 -16.68 -18.75
C ALA A 77 -2.01 -15.77 -18.52
N ASN A 78 -0.78 -16.26 -18.66
CA ASN A 78 0.42 -15.43 -18.56
C ASN A 78 0.61 -14.50 -19.78
N GLU A 79 0.16 -14.91 -20.97
CA GLU A 79 0.18 -14.07 -22.19
C GLU A 79 -0.80 -12.89 -22.09
N SER A 80 -1.90 -13.07 -21.37
CA SER A 80 -2.84 -12.01 -21.04
C SER A 80 -3.20 -12.16 -19.56
N PRO A 81 -2.49 -11.48 -18.64
CA PRO A 81 -2.78 -11.56 -17.21
C PRO A 81 -4.09 -10.84 -16.84
N PHE A 82 -4.80 -11.38 -15.84
CA PHE A 82 -6.08 -10.86 -15.39
C PHE A 82 -6.04 -9.35 -15.05
N ASN A 83 -5.11 -8.93 -14.18
CA ASN A 83 -5.05 -7.54 -13.72
C ASN A 83 -4.76 -6.56 -14.86
N LEU A 84 -3.91 -6.96 -15.82
CA LEU A 84 -3.63 -6.13 -17.01
C LEU A 84 -4.86 -5.94 -17.90
N ARG A 85 -5.75 -6.95 -17.98
CA ARG A 85 -7.02 -6.80 -18.70
C ARG A 85 -8.03 -5.95 -17.97
N GLN A 86 -8.07 -6.00 -16.65
CA GLN A 86 -9.09 -5.29 -15.84
C GLN A 86 -8.65 -3.87 -15.43
N GLY A 87 -7.35 -3.58 -15.43
CA GLY A 87 -6.79 -2.32 -14.93
C GLY A 87 -6.61 -2.29 -13.40
N HIS A 88 -7.05 -3.33 -12.68
CA HIS A 88 -6.96 -3.40 -11.22
C HIS A 88 -6.83 -4.84 -10.72
N SER A 89 -6.44 -4.99 -9.44
CA SER A 89 -6.39 -6.29 -8.77
C SER A 89 -7.76 -6.86 -8.41
N LYS A 90 -7.82 -8.17 -8.17
CA LYS A 90 -8.98 -8.78 -7.53
C LYS A 90 -9.08 -8.29 -6.08
N PRO A 91 -10.28 -7.92 -5.59
CA PRO A 91 -10.47 -7.51 -4.21
C PRO A 91 -9.95 -8.55 -3.21
N MET A 92 -9.20 -8.09 -2.22
CA MET A 92 -8.73 -8.90 -1.11
C MET A 92 -9.30 -8.37 0.20
N GLY A 93 -10.03 -9.22 0.91
CA GLY A 93 -10.60 -8.88 2.22
C GLY A 93 -9.54 -8.74 3.32
N LEU A 94 -9.70 -7.71 4.14
CA LEU A 94 -8.94 -7.46 5.36
C LEU A 94 -9.87 -7.70 6.56
N TYR A 95 -9.43 -8.47 7.54
CA TYR A 95 -10.31 -8.94 8.61
C TYR A 95 -10.25 -8.00 9.83
N TYR A 96 -10.68 -6.75 9.64
CA TYR A 96 -10.79 -5.78 10.73
C TYR A 96 -12.08 -6.00 11.54
N ALA A 97 -11.97 -5.89 12.87
CA ALA A 97 -13.04 -6.13 13.84
C ALA A 97 -12.70 -5.50 15.20
N GLY A 98 -13.72 -5.38 16.05
CA GLY A 98 -13.59 -4.92 17.44
C GLY A 98 -14.02 -3.47 17.64
N ASP A 99 -14.02 -3.05 18.90
CA ASP A 99 -14.56 -1.77 19.36
C ASP A 99 -13.47 -0.71 19.58
N THR A 100 -12.26 -0.94 19.09
CA THR A 100 -11.16 0.02 19.13
C THR A 100 -10.43 -0.02 17.81
N CYS A 101 -9.74 1.05 17.45
CA CYS A 101 -8.92 1.10 16.26
C CYS A 101 -7.66 1.94 16.46
N GLU A 102 -6.60 1.59 15.74
CA GLU A 102 -5.30 2.24 15.82
C GLU A 102 -4.69 2.48 14.42
N PHE A 103 -4.17 3.68 14.18
CA PHE A 103 -3.12 3.89 13.17
C PHE A 103 -1.82 4.26 13.86
N LEU A 104 -0.73 3.64 13.43
CA LEU A 104 0.63 4.05 13.75
C LEU A 104 1.29 4.59 12.48
N ILE A 105 1.44 5.91 12.38
CA ILE A 105 1.89 6.59 11.16
C ILE A 105 3.16 7.38 11.48
N GLY A 106 4.29 6.95 10.91
CA GLY A 106 5.58 7.59 11.16
C GLY A 106 5.87 7.77 12.65
N GLY A 107 5.57 6.76 13.47
CA GLY A 107 5.80 6.79 14.92
C GLY A 107 4.83 7.65 15.72
N ASN A 108 3.80 8.21 15.08
CA ASN A 108 2.68 8.87 15.75
C ASN A 108 1.50 7.92 15.86
N GLN A 109 0.88 7.88 17.04
CA GLN A 109 -0.21 6.96 17.35
C GLN A 109 -1.55 7.69 17.31
N PHE A 110 -2.53 7.10 16.63
CA PHE A 110 -3.90 7.57 16.56
C PHE A 110 -4.81 6.44 17.05
N THR A 111 -5.50 6.63 18.17
CA THR A 111 -6.40 5.63 18.75
C THR A 111 -7.80 6.19 18.91
N MET A 112 -8.80 5.34 18.69
CA MET A 112 -10.18 5.66 18.98
C MET A 112 -10.94 4.42 19.46
N ASP A 113 -11.75 4.60 20.49
CA ASP A 113 -12.76 3.64 20.93
C ASP A 113 -14.06 3.89 20.15
N SER A 114 -14.78 2.81 19.85
CA SER A 114 -16.09 2.87 19.23
C SER A 114 -17.03 3.75 20.07
N PRO A 115 -17.64 4.79 19.50
CA PRO A 115 -18.66 5.55 20.20
C PRO A 115 -19.89 4.65 20.36
N GLN A 116 -20.06 4.10 21.56
CA GLN A 116 -21.07 3.10 21.91
C GLN A 116 -22.45 3.43 21.33
N GLY A 117 -22.93 2.60 20.40
CA GLY A 117 -24.28 2.71 19.82
C GLY A 117 -24.48 3.82 18.78
N VAL A 118 -23.41 4.50 18.34
CA VAL A 118 -23.47 5.52 17.29
C VAL A 118 -22.37 5.26 16.25
N ALA A 119 -22.62 5.64 15.00
CA ALA A 119 -21.58 5.60 13.99
C ALA A 119 -20.42 6.54 14.38
N GLY A 120 -19.20 6.04 14.28
CA GLY A 120 -17.98 6.78 14.58
C GLY A 120 -17.00 6.73 13.43
N GLN A 121 -16.14 7.73 13.31
CA GLN A 121 -15.05 7.71 12.34
C GLN A 121 -13.79 8.30 12.97
N MET A 122 -12.65 7.65 12.72
CA MET A 122 -11.32 8.20 12.98
C MET A 122 -10.55 8.32 11.68
N ALA A 123 -10.19 9.55 11.33
CA ALA A 123 -9.34 9.90 10.19
C ALA A 123 -8.04 10.52 10.69
N PRO A 124 -6.91 9.78 10.71
CA PRO A 124 -5.62 10.33 11.15
C PRO A 124 -5.18 11.52 10.31
N ILE A 125 -5.45 11.50 9.00
CA ILE A 125 -5.06 12.54 8.04
C ILE A 125 -6.24 12.82 7.12
N MET A 126 -6.65 14.09 7.09
CA MET A 126 -7.71 14.60 6.22
C MET A 126 -7.20 15.81 5.45
N VAL A 127 -7.47 15.83 4.14
CA VAL A 127 -7.10 16.94 3.25
C VAL A 127 -8.35 17.40 2.51
N ASP A 128 -8.71 18.69 2.65
CA ASP A 128 -9.89 19.31 2.01
C ASP A 128 -11.21 18.54 2.23
N GLY A 129 -11.42 18.03 3.45
CA GLY A 129 -12.60 17.26 3.80
C GLY A 129 -12.58 15.81 3.30
N MET A 130 -11.48 15.36 2.69
CA MET A 130 -11.29 13.99 2.22
C MET A 130 -10.37 13.23 3.20
N PRO A 131 -10.87 12.21 3.91
CA PRO A 131 -10.03 11.36 4.76
C PRO A 131 -9.20 10.40 3.87
N LEU A 132 -7.88 10.58 3.84
CA LEU A 132 -6.98 9.71 3.06
C LEU A 132 -6.95 8.28 3.61
N LEU A 133 -7.13 8.16 4.93
CA LEU A 133 -7.15 6.94 5.71
C LEU A 133 -8.22 7.12 6.78
N ASN A 134 -9.12 6.16 6.96
CA ASN A 134 -10.00 6.16 8.11
C ASN A 134 -10.42 4.76 8.56
N PHE A 135 -10.80 4.68 9.82
CA PHE A 135 -11.69 3.62 10.31
C PHE A 135 -13.08 4.19 10.53
N ILE A 136 -14.10 3.43 10.15
CA ILE A 136 -15.50 3.71 10.42
C ILE A 136 -16.04 2.59 11.33
N PHE A 137 -16.65 3.00 12.44
CA PHE A 137 -17.47 2.13 13.29
C PHE A 137 -18.92 2.30 12.85
N ILE A 138 -19.55 1.23 12.38
CA ILE A 138 -20.96 1.24 11.98
C ILE A 138 -21.57 -0.14 12.19
N ASP A 139 -22.73 -0.21 12.83
CA ASP A 139 -23.49 -1.44 13.07
C ASP A 139 -22.65 -2.60 13.67
N GLY A 140 -21.70 -2.27 14.55
CA GLY A 140 -20.80 -3.26 15.18
C GLY A 140 -19.65 -3.74 14.28
N HIS A 141 -19.46 -3.12 13.12
CA HIS A 141 -18.37 -3.39 12.19
C HIS A 141 -17.29 -2.30 12.27
N LEU A 142 -16.03 -2.74 12.15
CA LEU A 142 -14.87 -1.88 11.98
C LEU A 142 -14.42 -1.94 10.52
N LEU A 143 -14.58 -0.82 9.81
CA LEU A 143 -14.35 -0.73 8.37
C LEU A 143 -13.18 0.21 8.07
N LEU A 144 -12.10 -0.34 7.53
CA LEU A 144 -10.98 0.43 7.00
C LEU A 144 -11.34 0.99 5.62
N ASN A 145 -11.11 2.28 5.41
CA ASN A 145 -11.01 2.86 4.08
C ASN A 145 -9.69 3.62 3.90
N VAL A 146 -9.13 3.50 2.71
CA VAL A 146 -7.88 4.15 2.30
C VAL A 146 -8.03 4.59 0.86
N GLN A 147 -7.73 5.84 0.58
CA GLN A 147 -7.67 6.37 -0.78
C GLN A 147 -6.39 7.16 -0.92
N LEU A 148 -5.45 6.62 -1.69
CA LEU A 148 -4.20 7.31 -2.01
C LEU A 148 -4.22 7.71 -3.48
N TYR A 149 -3.55 8.81 -3.78
CA TYR A 149 -3.54 9.43 -5.09
C TYR A 149 -2.12 9.70 -5.58
N ASP A 150 -1.96 9.83 -6.88
CA ASP A 150 -0.76 10.37 -7.50
C ASP A 150 -0.77 11.92 -7.50
N GLU A 151 0.24 12.52 -8.14
CA GLU A 151 0.38 13.96 -8.32
C GLU A 151 -0.71 14.62 -9.20
N ASN A 152 -1.46 13.83 -9.97
CA ASN A 152 -2.58 14.27 -10.81
C ASN A 152 -3.93 14.06 -10.13
N ASN A 153 -3.96 13.63 -8.86
CA ASN A 153 -5.15 13.20 -8.13
C ASN A 153 -5.83 11.94 -8.70
N GLU A 154 -5.10 11.08 -9.43
CA GLU A 154 -5.60 9.78 -9.87
C GLU A 154 -5.39 8.71 -8.78
N VAL A 155 -6.37 7.82 -8.61
CA VAL A 155 -6.34 6.82 -7.53
C VAL A 155 -5.32 5.73 -7.82
N ILE A 156 -4.37 5.54 -6.90
CA ILE A 156 -3.32 4.50 -6.96
C ILE A 156 -3.65 3.27 -6.10
N LEU A 157 -4.33 3.50 -4.97
CA LEU A 157 -4.67 2.49 -3.97
C LEU A 157 -6.04 2.82 -3.41
N TYR A 158 -6.88 1.80 -3.36
CA TYR A 158 -8.25 1.89 -2.89
C TYR A 158 -8.54 0.76 -1.92
N ILE A 159 -8.77 1.10 -0.65
CA ILE A 159 -9.39 0.19 0.32
C ILE A 159 -10.76 0.75 0.62
N LYS A 160 -11.80 -0.03 0.35
CA LYS A 160 -13.18 0.33 0.70
C LYS A 160 -13.76 -0.76 1.54
N GLU A 161 -14.21 -0.41 2.75
CA GLU A 161 -14.90 -1.32 3.64
C GLU A 161 -14.14 -2.66 3.79
N ASN A 162 -12.86 -2.55 4.15
CA ASN A 162 -11.94 -3.68 4.29
C ASN A 162 -11.59 -4.45 3.00
N GLN A 163 -11.95 -3.97 1.81
CA GLN A 163 -11.55 -4.60 0.54
C GLN A 163 -10.39 -3.85 -0.10
N LEU A 164 -9.22 -4.47 -0.17
CA LEU A 164 -8.04 -3.94 -0.84
C LEU A 164 -8.12 -4.14 -2.36
N VAL A 165 -7.95 -3.05 -3.10
CA VAL A 165 -7.81 -3.00 -4.56
C VAL A 165 -6.72 -1.99 -4.93
N TYR A 166 -5.89 -2.30 -5.93
CA TYR A 166 -4.88 -1.39 -6.46
C TYR A 166 -4.87 -1.38 -7.98
N GLY A 167 -4.49 -0.23 -8.55
CA GLY A 167 -4.28 -0.08 -9.99
C GLY A 167 -2.96 -0.69 -10.46
N ILE A 168 -2.83 -0.92 -11.77
CA ILE A 168 -1.64 -1.50 -12.39
C ILE A 168 -0.62 -0.47 -12.92
N GLU A 169 -0.94 0.81 -12.86
CA GLU A 169 -0.12 1.89 -13.46
C GLU A 169 1.12 2.26 -12.64
N THR A 170 1.28 1.71 -11.44
CA THR A 170 2.47 1.96 -10.60
C THR A 170 3.65 1.08 -11.01
N TRP A 171 4.87 1.49 -10.65
CA TRP A 171 6.08 0.79 -11.09
C TRP A 171 6.24 -0.60 -10.47
N ASP A 172 5.93 -0.78 -9.19
CA ASP A 172 5.97 -2.09 -8.54
C ASP A 172 5.00 -2.17 -7.36
N ILE A 173 4.26 -3.26 -7.26
CA ILE A 173 3.34 -3.55 -6.15
C ILE A 173 3.65 -4.94 -5.61
N GLN A 174 3.70 -5.05 -4.29
CA GLN A 174 3.93 -6.32 -3.62
C GLN A 174 3.14 -6.40 -2.32
N MET A 175 2.43 -7.52 -2.12
CA MET A 175 1.85 -7.91 -0.85
C MET A 175 2.65 -9.08 -0.27
N VAL A 176 3.37 -8.86 0.83
CA VAL A 176 4.15 -9.90 1.52
C VAL A 176 3.62 -10.07 2.93
N GLY A 177 3.00 -11.22 3.20
CA GLY A 177 2.34 -11.46 4.49
C GLY A 177 1.24 -10.45 4.73
N LYS A 178 1.47 -9.50 5.63
CA LYS A 178 0.54 -8.42 5.99
C LYS A 178 0.94 -7.05 5.45
N THR A 179 2.06 -6.97 4.74
CA THR A 179 2.66 -5.70 4.33
C THR A 179 2.48 -5.47 2.84
N LEU A 180 1.79 -4.38 2.51
CA LEU A 180 1.69 -3.85 1.16
C LEU A 180 2.82 -2.83 0.94
N THR A 181 3.54 -2.99 -0.16
CA THR A 181 4.51 -2.00 -0.64
C THR A 181 4.17 -1.62 -2.08
N ILE A 182 3.99 -0.33 -2.32
CA ILE A 182 3.80 0.25 -3.66
C ILE A 182 4.96 1.20 -3.93
N ARG A 183 5.48 1.17 -5.15
CA ARG A 183 6.62 1.97 -5.60
C ARG A 183 6.29 2.72 -6.87
N GLU A 184 6.68 3.98 -6.95
CA GLU A 184 6.50 4.82 -8.15
C GLU A 184 7.63 4.62 -9.17
N LYS A 185 8.85 4.32 -8.71
CA LYS A 185 10.06 4.08 -9.53
C LYS A 185 11.05 3.24 -8.72
N ALA A 186 12.17 2.87 -9.36
CA ALA A 186 13.30 2.25 -8.67
C ALA A 186 13.66 3.02 -7.40
N ARG A 187 13.58 2.31 -6.27
CA ARG A 187 13.88 2.81 -4.93
C ARG A 187 12.99 3.97 -4.46
N LYS A 188 11.90 4.28 -5.18
CA LYS A 188 10.89 5.28 -4.83
C LYS A 188 9.67 4.63 -4.17
N ILE A 189 9.61 4.55 -2.84
CA ILE A 189 8.45 3.99 -2.12
C ILE A 189 7.32 5.03 -2.08
N LEU A 190 6.14 4.64 -2.54
CA LEU A 190 4.93 5.44 -2.45
C LEU A 190 4.23 5.22 -1.12
N VAL A 191 4.05 3.96 -0.76
CA VAL A 191 3.52 3.55 0.53
C VAL A 191 4.11 2.20 0.94
N ASN A 192 4.40 2.07 2.23
CA ASN A 192 4.68 0.83 2.92
C ASN A 192 3.74 0.77 4.13
N MET A 193 2.76 -0.13 4.05
CA MET A 193 1.69 -0.25 5.03
C MET A 193 1.57 -1.70 5.48
N THR A 194 1.46 -1.92 6.79
CA THR A 194 1.22 -3.23 7.39
C THR A 194 -0.16 -3.28 8.03
N PHE A 195 -0.95 -4.28 7.63
CA PHE A 195 -2.30 -4.50 8.14
C PHE A 195 -2.28 -5.43 9.34
N GLU A 196 -2.25 -4.87 10.55
CA GLU A 196 -2.30 -5.64 11.80
C GLU A 196 -3.74 -5.79 12.29
N THR A 197 -4.44 -6.76 11.69
CA THR A 197 -5.77 -7.17 12.17
C THR A 197 -5.70 -7.66 13.63
N PRO A 198 -6.74 -7.41 14.44
CA PRO A 198 -8.08 -7.00 14.01
C PRO A 198 -8.32 -5.49 13.93
N ASN A 199 -7.40 -4.62 14.34
CA ASN A 199 -7.76 -3.21 14.55
C ASN A 199 -6.66 -2.18 14.29
N LYS A 200 -5.52 -2.59 13.74
CA LYS A 200 -4.35 -1.72 13.58
C LYS A 200 -3.85 -1.64 12.14
N VAL A 201 -3.44 -0.43 11.75
CA VAL A 201 -2.70 -0.17 10.50
C VAL A 201 -1.41 0.54 10.84
N ILE A 202 -0.28 0.05 10.33
CA ILE A 202 1.03 0.68 10.50
C ILE A 202 1.47 1.25 9.15
N ILE A 203 1.90 2.50 9.13
CA ILE A 203 2.49 3.17 7.95
C ILE A 203 3.87 3.67 8.34
N ASP A 204 4.89 2.91 7.96
CA ASP A 204 6.29 3.25 8.26
C ASP A 204 6.87 4.25 7.27
N LYS A 205 6.44 4.17 6.00
CA LYS A 205 6.89 5.08 4.94
C LYS A 205 5.74 5.37 3.99
N ALA A 206 5.51 6.64 3.69
CA ALA A 206 4.56 7.02 2.65
C ALA A 206 4.83 8.44 2.15
N ARG A 207 4.41 8.69 0.91
CA ARG A 207 4.22 10.02 0.34
C ARG A 207 2.75 10.13 -0.01
N LEU A 208 1.99 10.89 0.77
CA LEU A 208 0.56 11.08 0.55
C LEU A 208 0.35 12.40 -0.17
N LEU A 209 -0.42 12.35 -1.26
CA LEU A 209 -0.71 13.50 -2.11
C LEU A 209 -2.22 13.65 -2.24
N PHE A 210 -2.71 14.88 -2.11
CA PHE A 210 -4.08 15.23 -2.48
C PHE A 210 -4.23 16.75 -2.65
N ASN A 211 -4.83 17.19 -3.76
CA ASN A 211 -5.06 18.61 -4.06
C ASN A 211 -3.82 19.49 -3.85
N GLY A 212 -2.66 18.98 -4.25
CA GLY A 212 -1.38 19.68 -4.13
C GLY A 212 -0.78 19.74 -2.72
N ALA A 213 -1.45 19.21 -1.69
CA ALA A 213 -0.84 19.01 -0.38
C ALA A 213 0.01 17.74 -0.38
N GLU A 214 1.19 17.81 0.23
CA GLU A 214 2.11 16.68 0.39
C GLU A 214 2.31 16.38 1.87
N ILE A 215 2.21 15.09 2.23
CA ILE A 215 2.53 14.56 3.54
C ILE A 215 3.60 13.49 3.37
N LEU A 216 4.76 13.69 3.97
CA LEU A 216 5.88 12.75 3.94
C LEU A 216 5.95 12.02 5.29
N ILE A 217 5.95 10.70 5.24
CA ILE A 217 5.98 9.84 6.41
C ILE A 217 7.24 8.99 6.36
N LYS A 218 7.98 8.97 7.48
CA LYS A 218 9.15 8.11 7.68
C LYS A 218 9.23 7.74 9.15
N LYS A 219 9.20 6.44 9.48
CA LYS A 219 9.37 5.71 10.76
C LYS A 219 9.03 6.43 12.07
N ASN A 220 9.55 7.63 12.33
CA ASN A 220 9.36 8.41 13.55
C ASN A 220 8.92 9.88 13.30
N VAL A 221 8.67 10.29 12.06
CA VAL A 221 8.23 11.65 11.72
C VAL A 221 7.22 11.67 10.59
N MET A 222 6.30 12.62 10.68
CA MET A 222 5.39 13.04 9.63
C MET A 222 5.63 14.53 9.34
N LEU A 223 6.01 14.85 8.10
CA LEU A 223 6.15 16.22 7.60
C LEU A 223 4.96 16.58 6.72
N ILE A 224 4.44 17.79 6.88
CA ILE A 224 3.24 18.24 6.16
C ILE A 224 3.53 19.56 5.47
N GLY A 225 3.18 19.65 4.18
CA GLY A 225 3.14 20.90 3.43
C GLY A 225 4.50 21.53 3.19
N ASN A 226 5.52 20.73 2.86
CA ASN A 226 6.92 21.15 2.71
C ASN A 226 7.46 21.79 4.00
N ASP A 227 7.53 21.01 5.07
CA ASP A 227 8.09 21.41 6.38
C ASP A 227 7.29 22.47 7.17
N VAL A 228 6.04 22.76 6.79
CA VAL A 228 5.17 23.68 7.57
C VAL A 228 4.83 23.10 8.95
N CYS A 229 4.71 21.77 9.05
CA CYS A 229 4.41 21.10 10.31
C CYS A 229 5.15 19.76 10.42
N HIS A 230 5.73 19.52 11.59
CA HIS A 230 6.47 18.32 11.95
C HIS A 230 5.77 17.66 13.13
N ILE A 231 5.40 16.39 12.99
CA ILE A 231 4.74 15.63 14.05
C ILE A 231 5.56 14.36 14.31
N GLN A 232 6.03 14.21 15.54
CA GLN A 232 6.90 13.13 15.96
C GLN A 232 6.55 12.70 17.39
N GLY A 233 6.46 11.38 17.61
CA GLY A 233 6.20 10.80 18.92
C GLY A 233 4.90 11.26 19.59
N THR A 234 3.92 11.69 18.81
CA THR A 234 2.65 12.23 19.31
C THR A 234 1.58 11.13 19.40
N THR A 235 0.72 11.23 20.41
CA THR A 235 -0.46 10.36 20.57
C THR A 235 -1.73 11.20 20.47
N PHE A 236 -2.62 10.80 19.55
CA PHE A 236 -3.97 11.32 19.38
C PHE A 236 -4.95 10.25 19.90
N SER A 237 -5.74 10.56 20.92
CA SER A 237 -6.65 9.59 21.54
C SER A 237 -8.08 10.12 21.55
N ASN A 238 -9.00 9.33 21.00
CA ASN A 238 -10.43 9.61 20.93
C ASN A 238 -10.75 10.97 20.26
N ILE A 239 -10.00 11.29 19.19
CA ILE A 239 -10.26 12.44 18.33
C ILE A 239 -10.64 11.93 16.92
N PRO A 240 -11.81 12.32 16.37
CA PRO A 240 -12.26 11.87 15.06
C PRO A 240 -11.34 12.28 13.90
N ILE A 241 -10.68 13.44 14.00
CA ILE A 241 -9.72 13.89 12.99
C ILE A 241 -8.38 14.20 13.66
N GLY A 242 -7.34 13.44 13.31
CA GLY A 242 -6.00 13.65 13.84
C GLY A 242 -5.38 14.95 13.33
N VAL A 243 -5.10 14.98 12.03
CA VAL A 243 -4.53 16.11 11.31
C VAL A 243 -5.47 16.50 10.17
N CYS A 244 -5.90 17.75 10.14
CA CYS A 244 -6.69 18.34 9.07
C CYS A 244 -5.87 19.37 8.30
N ILE A 245 -5.90 19.30 6.97
CA ILE A 245 -5.20 20.21 6.07
C ILE A 245 -6.21 20.85 5.11
N GLY A 246 -6.27 22.19 5.06
CA GLY A 246 -7.14 22.93 4.16
C GLY A 246 -8.60 23.00 4.62
N ASN A 247 -9.55 22.79 3.71
CA ASN A 247 -10.97 22.91 4.03
C ASN A 247 -11.41 21.80 4.99
N ASN A 248 -12.18 22.14 6.03
CA ASN A 248 -12.85 21.17 6.91
C ASN A 248 -14.36 21.44 6.91
N PRO A 249 -15.16 20.66 6.15
CA PRO A 249 -16.61 20.82 6.15
C PRO A 249 -17.29 20.20 7.39
N TYR A 250 -16.55 19.48 8.23
CA TYR A 250 -17.10 18.75 9.38
C TYR A 250 -16.96 19.53 10.68
N THR A 251 -17.96 19.41 11.56
CA THR A 251 -17.96 20.02 12.90
C THR A 251 -17.31 19.13 13.97
N ALA A 252 -16.47 18.17 13.57
CA ALA A 252 -15.81 17.24 14.48
C ALA A 252 -14.56 17.85 15.13
N SER A 253 -14.14 17.31 16.27
CA SER A 253 -12.89 17.73 16.91
C SER A 253 -11.68 17.33 16.05
N VAL A 254 -10.70 18.22 16.03
CA VAL A 254 -9.47 18.07 15.25
C VAL A 254 -8.28 18.22 16.19
N GLY A 255 -7.29 17.33 16.09
CA GLY A 255 -6.06 17.42 16.89
C GLY A 255 -5.15 18.55 16.42
N VAL A 256 -4.78 18.55 15.14
CA VAL A 256 -3.98 19.59 14.49
C VAL A 256 -4.72 20.09 13.25
N TYR A 257 -4.99 21.40 13.18
CA TYR A 257 -5.64 22.01 12.03
C TYR A 257 -4.74 23.01 11.31
N LEU A 258 -4.32 22.66 10.10
CA LEU A 258 -3.52 23.49 9.20
C LEU A 258 -4.43 24.07 8.11
N THR A 259 -4.88 25.31 8.30
CA THR A 259 -5.77 25.99 7.34
C THR A 259 -5.08 26.35 6.03
N HIS A 260 -3.75 26.52 6.06
CA HIS A 260 -2.92 26.87 4.91
C HIS A 260 -1.66 26.01 4.93
N VAL A 261 -1.31 25.48 3.75
CA VAL A 261 -0.05 24.77 3.50
C VAL A 261 0.47 25.21 2.14
N ASN A 262 1.77 25.03 1.93
CA ASN A 262 2.35 25.18 0.61
C ASN A 262 1.80 24.07 -0.29
N ARG A 263 1.07 24.46 -1.34
CA ARG A 263 0.50 23.53 -2.33
C ARG A 263 1.18 23.70 -3.66
N TYR A 264 1.31 22.61 -4.41
CA TYR A 264 1.84 22.61 -5.78
C TYR A 264 3.25 23.21 -5.94
N LEU A 265 3.91 23.60 -4.84
CA LEU A 265 5.31 23.96 -4.85
C LEU A 265 6.08 22.66 -5.11
N LYS A 266 6.54 22.50 -6.35
CA LYS A 266 7.59 21.54 -6.67
C LYS A 266 8.74 21.80 -5.70
N GLN A 267 9.27 20.72 -5.09
CA GLN A 267 10.45 20.73 -4.22
C GLN A 267 11.45 21.76 -4.72
N SER A 268 11.46 22.94 -4.11
CA SER A 268 12.43 23.98 -4.43
C SER A 268 13.75 23.61 -3.75
N ASP A 269 14.84 24.20 -4.20
CA ASP A 269 16.15 24.07 -3.53
C ASP A 269 16.13 24.55 -2.06
N GLU A 270 15.02 25.18 -1.61
CA GLU A 270 14.74 25.65 -0.26
C GLU A 270 14.15 24.58 0.69
N ALA A 271 13.89 23.35 0.23
CA ALA A 271 13.47 22.26 1.13
C ALA A 271 14.48 22.04 2.26
N SER A 272 13.98 21.77 3.47
CA SER A 272 14.85 21.55 4.64
C SER A 272 15.72 20.31 4.45
N GLU A 273 16.84 20.22 5.19
CA GLU A 273 17.70 19.03 5.13
C GLU A 273 16.93 17.75 5.50
N LEU A 274 16.00 17.83 6.46
CA LEU A 274 15.17 16.70 6.87
C LEU A 274 14.17 16.28 5.78
N GLU A 275 13.52 17.25 5.13
CA GLU A 275 12.62 17.00 4.00
C GLU A 275 13.40 16.34 2.85
N LYS A 276 14.55 16.92 2.49
CA LYS A 276 15.46 16.36 1.48
C LYS A 276 15.90 14.95 1.86
N ASP A 277 16.21 14.68 3.12
CA ASP A 277 16.62 13.35 3.59
C ASP A 277 15.48 12.33 3.51
N ILE A 278 14.26 12.71 3.91
CA ILE A 278 13.09 11.83 3.80
C ILE A 278 12.80 11.55 2.34
N LEU A 279 12.81 12.56 1.48
CA LEU A 279 12.63 12.40 0.04
C LEU A 279 13.73 11.55 -0.56
N ASN A 280 15.00 11.83 -0.25
CA ASN A 280 16.15 11.09 -0.73
C ASN A 280 16.11 9.64 -0.28
N GLU A 281 15.69 9.33 0.94
CA GLU A 281 15.52 7.94 1.39
C GLU A 281 14.27 7.27 0.82
N THR A 282 13.22 8.05 0.61
CA THR A 282 12.04 7.62 -0.11
C THR A 282 12.40 7.32 -1.56
N LEU A 283 13.44 7.97 -2.12
CA LEU A 283 14.00 7.85 -3.48
C LEU A 283 15.25 6.95 -3.60
N LYS A 284 15.91 6.60 -2.49
CA LYS A 284 17.11 5.77 -2.40
C LYS A 284 17.07 4.95 -1.12
N THR A 285 16.97 3.64 -1.28
CA THR A 285 17.64 2.69 -0.39
C THR A 285 17.95 1.45 -1.22
N GLN A 286 19.15 0.89 -1.00
CA GLN A 286 19.90 0.01 -1.91
C GLN A 286 19.10 -1.14 -2.51
#